data_AF-A0A353GRV2-F1
#
_entry.id   AF-A0A353GRV2-F1
#
_cell.length_a   1.000
_cell.length_b   1.000
_cell.length_c   1.000
_cell.angle_alpha   90.00
_cell.angle_beta   90.00
_cell.angle_gamma   90.00
#
_symmetry.space_group_name_H-M   'P 1'
#
loop_
_entity.id
_entity.type
_entity.pdbx_description
1 polymer ?
#
loop_
_entity_poly.entity_id
_entity_poly.type
_entity_poly.pdbx_seq_one_letter_code
_entity_poly.pdbx_strand_id
1 'polypeptide(L)'
;MDSTASIMVYIGFFISGLGLQFVIRWSPAMNLLLSFILALALPPGWSFGFIIGSWISCSFVTFKPEQESQFEEITTINWRRILLAALWTFAGFLLTLIFLWRLKISNVMAIYPREVVGWVFFALVELCLYRIIAKLVPRLYRIPLGYGIAVLNFLMVLFWILPFDIWKMGLILLSLLIICPLVLVLVDAPFNVAQDPIFRRK
;
A
#
# COMPACT_ATOMS: atom_id res chain seq x y z
N MET A 1 10.34 -20.41 -20.25
CA MET A 1 9.34 -20.99 -19.33
C MET A 1 7.98 -20.79 -19.96
N ASP A 2 7.20 -21.85 -20.11
CA ASP A 2 5.81 -21.74 -20.56
C ASP A 2 5.04 -20.81 -19.62
N SER A 3 4.26 -19.91 -20.20
CA SER A 3 3.54 -18.84 -19.48
C SER A 3 2.66 -19.38 -18.34
N THR A 4 2.07 -20.55 -18.52
CA THR A 4 1.24 -21.26 -17.53
C THR A 4 2.05 -21.69 -16.30
N ALA A 5 3.26 -22.20 -16.47
CA ALA A 5 4.11 -22.60 -15.35
C ALA A 5 4.53 -21.38 -14.51
N SER A 6 4.81 -20.25 -15.15
CA SER A 6 5.14 -19.00 -14.46
C SER A 6 3.95 -18.46 -13.64
N ILE A 7 2.72 -18.53 -14.18
CA ILE A 7 1.50 -18.12 -13.46
C ILE A 7 1.28 -18.98 -12.20
N MET A 8 1.45 -20.30 -12.31
CA MET A 8 1.31 -21.20 -11.16
C MET A 8 2.34 -20.89 -10.08
N VAL A 9 3.56 -20.52 -10.45
CA VAL A 9 4.61 -20.10 -9.51
C VAL A 9 4.18 -18.81 -8.78
N TYR A 10 3.68 -17.80 -9.49
CA TYR A 10 3.18 -16.57 -8.87
C TYR A 10 2.06 -16.83 -7.88
N ILE A 11 1.08 -17.66 -8.26
CA ILE A 11 -0.07 -18.02 -7.41
C ILE A 11 0.42 -18.81 -6.18
N GLY A 12 1.34 -19.76 -6.37
CA GLY A 12 1.91 -20.53 -5.27
C GLY A 12 2.60 -19.64 -4.22
N PHE A 13 3.45 -18.71 -4.67
CA PHE A 13 4.10 -17.76 -3.76
C PHE A 13 3.11 -16.78 -3.13
N PHE A 14 2.08 -16.37 -3.86
CA PHE A 14 0.99 -15.56 -3.33
C PHE A 14 0.24 -16.25 -2.18
N ILE A 15 -0.18 -17.50 -2.37
CA ILE A 15 -0.83 -18.30 -1.34
C ILE A 15 0.10 -18.51 -0.14
N SER A 16 1.39 -18.77 -0.39
CA SER A 16 2.37 -18.92 0.69
C SER A 16 2.53 -17.66 1.53
N GLY A 17 2.57 -16.48 0.90
CA GLY A 17 2.62 -15.19 1.60
C GLY A 17 1.36 -14.92 2.41
N LEU A 18 0.17 -15.21 1.84
CA LEU A 18 -1.09 -15.12 2.56
C LEU A 18 -1.09 -16.00 3.82
N GLY A 19 -0.75 -17.30 3.64
CA GLY A 19 -0.79 -18.30 4.69
C GLY A 19 0.23 -18.03 5.80
N LEU A 20 1.44 -17.65 5.43
CA LEU A 20 2.49 -17.40 6.41
C LEU A 20 2.18 -16.16 7.26
N GLN A 21 1.64 -15.10 6.65
CA GLN A 21 1.16 -13.95 7.42
C GLN A 21 -0.07 -14.29 8.27
N PHE A 22 -0.95 -15.17 7.81
CA PHE A 22 -2.12 -15.62 8.57
C PHE A 22 -1.73 -16.39 9.84
N VAL A 23 -0.68 -17.21 9.77
CA VAL A 23 -0.16 -18.02 10.89
C VAL A 23 0.65 -17.17 11.86
N ILE A 24 1.66 -16.44 11.37
CA ILE A 24 2.63 -15.73 12.24
C ILE A 24 2.07 -14.38 12.73
N ARG A 25 1.21 -13.73 11.91
CA ARG A 25 0.54 -12.47 12.25
C ARG A 25 1.49 -11.37 12.67
N TRP A 26 2.59 -11.19 11.94
CA TRP A 26 3.53 -10.13 12.27
C TRP A 26 2.91 -8.75 12.04
N SER A 27 3.43 -7.77 12.77
CA SER A 27 2.98 -6.39 12.67
C SER A 27 3.24 -5.83 11.26
N PRO A 28 2.46 -4.83 10.82
CA PRO A 28 2.69 -4.18 9.55
C PRO A 28 4.14 -3.70 9.34
N ALA A 29 4.79 -3.20 10.40
CA ALA A 29 6.17 -2.70 10.32
C ALA A 29 7.17 -3.83 10.01
N MET A 30 7.00 -4.98 10.66
CA MET A 30 7.79 -6.17 10.36
C MET A 30 7.51 -6.69 8.95
N ASN A 31 6.25 -6.64 8.50
CA ASN A 31 5.90 -7.02 7.13
C ASN A 31 6.61 -6.16 6.08
N LEU A 32 6.70 -4.85 6.33
CA LEU A 32 7.42 -3.92 5.47
C LEU A 32 8.92 -4.25 5.43
N LEU A 33 9.56 -4.45 6.58
CA LEU A 33 10.97 -4.84 6.67
C LEU A 33 11.25 -6.15 5.92
N LEU A 34 10.43 -7.17 6.16
CA LEU A 34 10.54 -8.46 5.47
C LEU A 34 10.33 -8.31 3.96
N SER A 35 9.43 -7.42 3.54
CA SER A 35 9.21 -7.15 2.11
C SER A 35 10.47 -6.61 1.43
N PHE A 36 11.20 -5.70 2.08
CA PHE A 36 12.49 -5.22 1.56
C PHE A 36 13.51 -6.35 1.46
N ILE A 37 13.62 -7.19 2.49
CA ILE A 37 14.54 -8.33 2.50
C ILE A 37 14.18 -9.30 1.37
N LEU A 38 12.91 -9.62 1.18
CA LEU A 38 12.45 -10.56 0.15
C LEU A 38 12.64 -10.00 -1.26
N ALA A 39 12.37 -8.71 -1.49
CA ALA A 39 12.63 -8.05 -2.77
C ALA A 39 14.13 -8.07 -3.12
N LEU A 40 15.00 -8.03 -2.11
CA LEU A 40 16.46 -8.08 -2.26
C LEU A 40 17.06 -9.49 -2.21
N ALA A 41 16.36 -10.52 -1.72
CA ALA A 41 16.93 -11.86 -1.60
C ALA A 41 16.39 -12.83 -2.67
N LEU A 42 15.13 -12.68 -3.06
CA LEU A 42 14.45 -13.64 -3.91
C LEU A 42 14.37 -13.20 -5.38
N PRO A 43 14.19 -14.14 -6.32
CA PRO A 43 13.84 -13.83 -7.70
C PRO A 43 12.59 -12.93 -7.75
N PRO A 44 12.52 -11.95 -8.68
CA PRO A 44 11.39 -11.02 -8.77
C PRO A 44 10.03 -11.70 -8.87
N GLY A 45 9.98 -12.87 -9.53
CA GLY A 45 8.76 -13.64 -9.65
C GLY A 45 8.19 -14.09 -8.30
N TRP A 46 9.09 -14.57 -7.44
CA TRP A 46 8.75 -15.15 -6.14
C TRP A 46 8.46 -14.06 -5.12
N SER A 47 9.29 -13.01 -5.10
CA SER A 47 9.09 -11.87 -4.22
C SER A 47 7.79 -11.14 -4.49
N PHE A 48 7.39 -10.97 -5.76
CA PHE A 48 6.10 -10.38 -6.13
C PHE A 48 4.92 -11.09 -5.45
N GLY A 49 4.80 -12.40 -5.68
CA GLY A 49 3.68 -13.18 -5.14
C GLY A 49 3.68 -13.14 -3.61
N PHE A 50 4.82 -13.45 -3.00
CA PHE A 50 4.93 -13.54 -1.55
C PHE A 50 4.63 -12.20 -0.85
N ILE A 51 5.23 -11.10 -1.32
CA ILE A 51 5.05 -9.77 -0.73
C ILE A 51 3.58 -9.34 -0.82
N ILE A 52 2.97 -9.45 -2.01
CA ILE A 52 1.56 -9.05 -2.20
C ILE A 52 0.64 -9.91 -1.32
N GLY A 53 0.83 -11.24 -1.33
CA GLY A 53 0.05 -12.15 -0.48
C GLY A 53 0.16 -11.76 1.01
N SER A 54 1.38 -11.52 1.48
CA SER A 54 1.61 -11.09 2.86
C SER A 54 0.92 -9.75 3.18
N TRP A 55 1.01 -8.75 2.30
CA TRP A 55 0.37 -7.44 2.52
C TRP A 55 -1.16 -7.49 2.52
N ILE A 56 -1.76 -8.29 1.63
CA ILE A 56 -3.21 -8.48 1.61
C ILE A 56 -3.67 -9.16 2.90
N SER A 57 -3.02 -10.25 3.31
CA SER A 57 -3.35 -10.94 4.56
C SER A 57 -3.17 -10.00 5.77
N CYS A 58 -2.08 -9.24 5.80
CA CYS A 58 -1.80 -8.26 6.85
C CYS A 58 -2.92 -7.22 6.95
N SER A 59 -3.20 -6.50 5.88
CA SER A 59 -4.10 -5.34 5.92
C SER A 59 -5.60 -5.70 5.98
N PHE A 60 -6.01 -6.82 5.37
CA PHE A 60 -7.41 -7.22 5.31
C PHE A 60 -7.81 -8.22 6.38
N VAL A 61 -6.93 -9.15 6.78
CA VAL A 61 -7.29 -10.31 7.60
C VAL A 61 -6.74 -10.20 9.02
N THR A 62 -5.43 -10.01 9.18
CA THR A 62 -4.77 -10.17 10.48
C THR A 62 -4.66 -8.88 11.28
N PHE A 63 -4.53 -7.72 10.64
CA PHE A 63 -4.41 -6.45 11.33
C PHE A 63 -5.75 -5.96 11.89
N LYS A 64 -5.86 -5.96 13.22
CA LYS A 64 -6.99 -5.43 14.00
C LYS A 64 -6.49 -4.34 14.95
N PRO A 65 -6.72 -3.05 14.65
CA PRO A 65 -6.23 -1.95 15.49
C PRO A 65 -6.86 -1.95 16.89
N GLU A 66 -8.05 -2.52 17.04
CA GLU A 66 -8.78 -2.61 18.32
C GLU A 66 -8.12 -3.53 19.35
N GLN A 67 -7.27 -4.48 18.92
CA GLN A 67 -6.49 -5.33 19.82
C GLN A 67 -5.14 -4.71 20.21
N GLU A 68 -4.67 -3.71 19.46
CA GLU A 68 -3.51 -2.86 19.78
C GLU A 68 -3.99 -1.56 20.47
N SER A 69 -4.78 -1.71 21.54
CA SER A 69 -5.28 -0.58 22.31
C SER A 69 -4.17 0.09 23.12
N GLN A 70 -3.47 1.06 22.54
CA GLN A 70 -2.58 2.00 23.26
C GLN A 70 -2.53 3.44 22.70
N PHE A 71 -3.42 3.82 21.79
CA PHE A 71 -3.55 5.23 21.39
C PHE A 71 -4.82 5.84 21.95
N GLU A 72 -4.72 6.22 23.23
CA GLU A 72 -5.57 7.20 23.89
C GLU A 72 -5.84 8.43 23.00
N GLU A 73 -7.07 8.94 23.13
CA GLU A 73 -7.61 10.23 22.68
C GLU A 73 -7.34 10.64 21.21
N ILE A 74 -8.32 10.32 20.35
CA ILE A 74 -8.30 10.67 18.94
C ILE A 74 -9.21 11.87 18.63
N THR A 75 -8.90 13.02 19.22
CA THR A 75 -9.57 14.29 18.87
C THR A 75 -8.64 15.29 18.18
N THR A 76 -7.33 15.00 18.05
CA THR A 76 -6.39 15.90 17.39
C THR A 76 -5.57 15.19 16.31
N ILE A 77 -5.62 15.72 15.08
CA ILE A 77 -4.62 15.41 14.05
C ILE A 77 -3.31 16.02 14.50
N ASN A 78 -2.36 15.17 14.89
CA ASN A 78 -1.00 15.61 15.18
C ASN A 78 -0.15 15.49 13.89
N TRP A 79 0.67 16.51 13.57
CA TRP A 79 1.62 16.49 12.44
C TRP A 79 2.47 15.21 12.46
N ARG A 80 2.83 14.72 13.65
CA ARG A 80 3.57 13.45 13.80
C ARG A 80 2.87 12.27 13.09
N ARG A 81 1.53 12.18 13.14
CA ARG A 81 0.77 11.10 12.50
C ARG A 81 0.75 11.23 10.97
N ILE A 82 0.59 12.45 10.45
CA ILE A 82 0.65 12.69 9.00
C ILE A 82 2.04 12.35 8.47
N LEU A 83 3.09 12.76 9.19
CA LEU A 83 4.48 12.47 8.81
C LEU A 83 4.75 10.96 8.83
N LEU A 84 4.31 10.24 9.88
CA LEU A 84 4.46 8.78 9.95
C LEU A 84 3.70 8.06 8.83
N ALA A 85 2.46 8.49 8.53
CA ALA A 85 1.66 7.92 7.45
C ALA A 85 2.30 8.16 6.08
N ALA A 86 2.83 9.37 5.85
CA ALA A 86 3.57 9.70 4.63
C ALA A 86 4.89 8.93 4.52
N LEU A 87 5.59 8.71 5.65
CA LEU A 87 6.80 7.88 5.67
C LEU A 87 6.48 6.43 5.29
N TRP A 88 5.32 5.93 5.73
CA TRP A 88 4.80 4.62 5.39
C TRP A 88 4.48 4.48 3.90
N THR A 89 3.74 5.44 3.33
CA THR A 89 3.45 5.44 1.88
C THR A 89 4.74 5.56 1.07
N PHE A 90 5.67 6.40 1.51
CA PHE A 90 7.00 6.52 0.88
C PHE A 90 7.80 5.22 0.92
N ALA A 91 7.80 4.51 2.04
CA ALA A 91 8.49 3.23 2.13
C ALA A 91 7.89 2.18 1.18
N GLY A 92 6.57 2.17 0.99
CA GLY A 92 5.92 1.35 -0.04
C GLY A 92 6.34 1.72 -1.46
N PHE A 93 6.45 3.01 -1.75
CA PHE A 93 6.99 3.50 -3.01
C PHE A 93 8.45 3.10 -3.23
N LEU A 94 9.31 3.25 -2.21
CA LEU A 94 10.71 2.83 -2.27
C LEU A 94 10.85 1.31 -2.51
N LEU A 95 10.04 0.51 -1.83
CA LEU A 95 9.97 -0.93 -2.05
C LEU A 95 9.61 -1.27 -3.50
N THR A 96 8.64 -0.55 -4.07
CA THR A 96 8.25 -0.67 -5.48
C THR A 96 9.41 -0.32 -6.42
N LEU A 97 10.16 0.76 -6.13
CA LEU A 97 11.33 1.13 -6.92
C LEU A 97 12.41 0.05 -6.90
N ILE A 98 12.70 -0.53 -5.73
CA ILE A 98 13.67 -1.62 -5.60
C ILE A 98 13.20 -2.84 -6.40
N PHE A 99 11.91 -3.17 -6.33
CA PHE A 99 11.33 -4.26 -7.07
C PHE A 99 11.39 -4.05 -8.60
N LEU A 100 11.04 -2.86 -9.07
CA LEU A 100 11.18 -2.45 -10.48
C LEU A 100 12.63 -2.48 -10.97
N TRP A 101 13.56 -2.00 -10.15
CA TRP A 101 14.99 -2.03 -10.44
C TRP A 101 15.50 -3.47 -10.57
N ARG A 102 15.10 -4.35 -9.64
CA ARG A 102 15.37 -5.79 -9.69
C ARG A 102 14.81 -6.44 -10.95
N LEU A 103 13.56 -6.16 -11.28
CA LEU A 103 12.95 -6.63 -12.52
C LEU A 103 13.73 -6.16 -13.75
N LYS A 104 14.17 -4.90 -13.77
CA LYS A 104 14.94 -4.33 -14.88
C LYS A 104 16.29 -5.01 -15.06
N ILE A 105 17.05 -5.23 -13.98
CA ILE A 105 18.36 -5.89 -14.04
C ILE A 105 18.24 -7.35 -14.43
N SER A 106 17.19 -8.05 -13.95
CA SER A 106 17.03 -9.48 -14.20
C SER A 106 16.83 -9.82 -15.69
N ASN A 107 16.36 -8.87 -16.51
CA ASN A 107 16.03 -9.07 -17.93
C ASN A 107 15.12 -10.29 -18.21
N VAL A 108 14.38 -10.77 -17.20
CA VAL A 108 13.51 -11.94 -17.30
C VAL A 108 12.23 -11.64 -18.11
N MET A 109 11.83 -10.38 -18.20
CA MET A 109 10.61 -9.96 -18.88
C MET A 109 10.85 -8.84 -19.90
N ALA A 110 10.07 -8.86 -21.00
CA ALA A 110 9.99 -7.75 -21.95
C ALA A 110 9.57 -6.44 -21.25
N ILE A 111 9.80 -5.30 -21.90
CA ILE A 111 9.62 -3.97 -21.30
C ILE A 111 8.17 -3.77 -20.82
N TYR A 112 7.20 -4.01 -21.71
CA TYR A 112 5.77 -3.81 -21.41
C TYR A 112 5.25 -4.64 -20.21
N PRO A 113 5.38 -5.99 -20.17
CA PRO A 113 4.87 -6.77 -19.03
C PRO A 113 5.57 -6.42 -17.72
N ARG A 114 6.84 -6.01 -17.75
CA ARG A 114 7.58 -5.54 -16.57
C ARG A 114 6.99 -4.26 -15.99
N GLU A 115 6.61 -3.31 -16.83
CA GLU A 115 5.95 -2.07 -16.36
C GLU A 115 4.58 -2.39 -15.75
N VAL A 116 3.79 -3.24 -16.41
CA VAL A 116 2.48 -3.67 -15.88
C VAL A 116 2.62 -4.32 -14.51
N VAL A 117 3.56 -5.25 -14.34
CA VAL A 117 3.80 -5.92 -13.05
C VAL A 117 4.26 -4.92 -11.98
N GLY A 118 5.09 -3.94 -12.33
CA GLY A 118 5.50 -2.87 -11.42
C GLY A 118 4.35 -2.00 -10.97
N TRP A 119 3.47 -1.58 -11.87
CA TRP A 119 2.27 -0.80 -11.55
C TRP A 119 1.28 -1.58 -10.69
N VAL A 120 1.07 -2.86 -10.98
CA VAL A 120 0.21 -3.73 -10.16
C VAL A 120 0.79 -3.88 -8.76
N PHE A 121 2.11 -4.11 -8.64
CA PHE A 121 2.78 -4.20 -7.34
C PHE A 121 2.61 -2.91 -6.53
N PHE A 122 2.89 -1.77 -7.16
CA PHE A 122 2.72 -0.44 -6.56
C PHE A 122 1.31 -0.24 -6.01
N ALA A 123 0.29 -0.42 -6.88
CA ALA A 123 -1.09 -0.18 -6.53
C ALA A 123 -1.57 -1.06 -5.37
N LEU A 124 -1.16 -2.34 -5.34
CA LEU A 124 -1.57 -3.28 -4.29
C LEU A 124 -0.89 -2.97 -2.95
N VAL A 125 0.41 -2.68 -2.95
CA VAL A 125 1.14 -2.31 -1.73
C VAL A 125 0.61 -1.00 -1.17
N GLU A 126 0.42 0.03 -2.01
CA GLU A 126 -0.15 1.29 -1.57
C GLU A 126 -1.55 1.12 -1.00
N LEU A 127 -2.43 0.38 -1.67
CA LEU A 127 -3.79 0.14 -1.18
C LEU A 127 -3.79 -0.55 0.19
N CYS A 128 -2.90 -1.51 0.41
CA CYS A 128 -2.73 -2.15 1.72
C CYS A 128 -2.25 -1.15 2.80
N LEU A 129 -1.31 -0.28 2.46
CA LEU A 129 -0.80 0.77 3.37
C LEU A 129 -1.90 1.78 3.70
N TYR A 130 -2.65 2.26 2.71
CA TYR A 130 -3.80 3.14 2.90
C TYR A 130 -4.86 2.49 3.80
N ARG A 131 -5.11 1.18 3.65
CA ARG A 131 -6.03 0.45 4.53
C ARG A 131 -5.57 0.43 5.98
N ILE A 132 -4.29 0.19 6.22
CA ILE A 132 -3.70 0.19 7.56
C ILE A 132 -3.80 1.59 8.18
N ILE A 133 -3.46 2.63 7.42
CA ILE A 133 -3.60 4.03 7.86
C ILE A 133 -5.07 4.36 8.17
N ALA A 134 -6.00 3.96 7.31
CA ALA A 134 -7.43 4.20 7.52
C ALA A 134 -7.95 3.49 8.79
N LYS A 135 -7.48 2.27 9.08
CA LYS A 135 -7.81 1.54 10.31
C LYS A 135 -7.27 2.22 11.57
N LEU A 136 -6.16 2.95 11.47
CA LEU A 136 -5.53 3.67 12.60
C LEU A 136 -6.12 5.06 12.85
N VAL A 137 -6.91 5.61 11.91
CA VAL A 137 -7.39 7.01 11.96
C VAL A 137 -8.91 7.09 11.82
N PRO A 138 -9.62 7.88 12.66
CA PRO A 138 -11.06 8.07 12.57
C PRO A 138 -11.47 8.66 11.22
N ARG A 139 -12.65 8.26 10.74
CA ARG A 139 -13.18 8.64 9.42
C ARG A 139 -13.17 10.15 9.18
N LEU A 140 -13.53 10.95 10.18
CA LEU A 140 -13.58 12.43 10.09
C LEU A 140 -12.23 13.06 9.72
N TYR A 141 -11.12 12.42 10.07
CA TYR A 141 -9.77 12.93 9.84
C TYR A 141 -9.08 12.32 8.62
N ARG A 142 -9.71 11.36 7.92
CA ARG A 142 -9.09 10.68 6.77
C ARG A 142 -8.94 11.58 5.56
N ILE A 143 -9.89 12.48 5.32
CA ILE A 143 -9.85 13.45 4.21
C ILE A 143 -8.67 14.44 4.38
N PRO A 144 -8.55 15.19 5.50
CA PRO A 144 -7.41 16.09 5.70
C PRO A 144 -6.06 15.35 5.77
N LEU A 145 -6.04 14.15 6.33
CA LEU A 145 -4.85 13.28 6.29
C LEU A 145 -4.47 12.91 4.84
N GLY A 146 -5.44 12.59 4.00
CA GLY A 146 -5.24 12.27 2.59
C GLY A 146 -4.64 13.43 1.80
N TYR A 147 -5.07 14.67 2.07
CA TYR A 147 -4.44 15.85 1.47
C TYR A 147 -2.99 16.02 1.93
N GLY A 148 -2.71 15.82 3.23
CA GLY A 148 -1.35 15.86 3.77
C GLY A 148 -0.43 14.80 3.14
N ILE A 149 -0.92 13.57 3.00
CA ILE A 149 -0.19 12.48 2.34
C ILE A 149 0.02 12.79 0.85
N ALA A 150 -0.98 13.32 0.14
CA ALA A 150 -0.86 13.68 -1.26
C ALA A 150 0.24 14.75 -1.49
N VAL A 151 0.26 15.79 -0.66
CA VAL A 151 1.30 16.84 -0.73
C VAL A 151 2.68 16.27 -0.45
N LEU A 152 2.82 15.44 0.60
CA LEU A 152 4.12 14.83 0.93
C LEU A 152 4.58 13.83 -0.14
N ASN A 153 3.70 12.99 -0.67
CA ASN A 153 4.01 12.10 -1.79
C ASN A 153 4.41 12.91 -3.03
N PHE A 154 3.72 14.01 -3.35
CA PHE A 154 4.09 14.91 -4.44
C PHE A 154 5.49 15.50 -4.24
N LEU A 155 5.81 15.99 -3.04
CA LEU A 155 7.14 16.50 -2.70
C LEU A 155 8.22 15.42 -2.82
N MET A 156 7.91 14.17 -2.47
CA MET A 156 8.82 13.04 -2.60
C MET A 156 9.11 12.67 -4.06
N VAL A 157 8.12 12.75 -4.95
CA VAL A 157 8.32 12.52 -6.39
C VAL A 157 8.74 13.77 -7.15
N LEU A 158 8.75 14.95 -6.50
CA LEU A 158 9.00 16.25 -7.12
C LEU A 158 10.30 16.28 -7.92
N PHE A 159 11.39 15.73 -7.34
CA PHE A 159 12.68 15.65 -8.03
C PHE A 159 12.60 14.85 -9.34
N TRP A 160 11.75 13.83 -9.39
CA TRP A 160 11.58 12.98 -10.56
C TRP A 160 10.67 13.60 -11.62
N ILE A 161 9.71 14.42 -11.19
CA ILE A 161 8.78 15.12 -12.09
C ILE A 161 9.24 16.52 -12.49
N LEU A 162 10.31 17.04 -11.85
CA LEU A 162 10.92 18.33 -12.14
C LEU A 162 11.25 18.57 -13.63
N PRO A 163 11.71 17.57 -14.43
CA PRO A 163 11.95 17.78 -15.86
C PRO A 163 10.67 17.90 -16.70
N PHE A 164 9.47 17.69 -16.14
CA PHE A 164 8.21 17.91 -16.85
C PHE A 164 7.78 19.38 -16.81
N ASP A 165 6.88 19.76 -17.71
CA ASP A 165 6.30 21.10 -17.70
C ASP A 165 5.45 21.36 -16.44
N ILE A 166 5.37 22.62 -16.01
CA ILE A 166 4.63 23.04 -14.80
C ILE A 166 3.17 22.58 -14.83
N TRP A 167 2.54 22.55 -16.01
CA TRP A 167 1.18 22.04 -16.21
C TRP A 167 1.06 20.56 -15.88
N LYS A 168 2.04 19.74 -16.27
CA LYS A 168 2.06 18.29 -15.97
C LYS A 168 2.29 18.05 -14.49
N MET A 169 3.19 18.81 -13.86
CA MET A 169 3.37 18.75 -12.39
C MET A 169 2.09 19.12 -11.65
N GLY A 170 1.39 20.18 -12.09
CA GLY A 170 0.11 20.58 -11.52
C GLY A 170 -0.97 19.51 -11.64
N LEU A 171 -1.05 18.82 -12.79
CA LEU A 171 -1.97 17.70 -12.99
C LEU A 171 -1.65 16.50 -12.09
N ILE A 172 -0.37 16.20 -11.86
CA ILE A 172 0.06 15.14 -10.94
C ILE A 172 -0.30 15.50 -9.49
N LEU A 173 -0.07 16.74 -9.08
CA LEU A 173 -0.50 17.20 -7.76
C LEU A 173 -2.01 17.10 -7.60
N LEU A 174 -2.77 17.58 -8.58
CA LEU A 174 -4.23 17.54 -8.56
C LEU A 174 -4.77 16.11 -8.50
N SER A 175 -4.18 15.18 -9.27
CA SER A 175 -4.59 13.78 -9.24
C SER A 175 -4.31 13.13 -7.89
N LEU A 176 -3.14 13.38 -7.29
CA LEU A 176 -2.82 12.90 -5.94
C LEU A 176 -3.77 13.48 -4.88
N LEU A 177 -4.08 14.78 -4.98
CA LEU A 177 -5.02 15.45 -4.06
C LEU A 177 -6.45 14.90 -4.16
N ILE A 178 -6.85 14.30 -5.28
CA ILE A 178 -8.15 13.64 -5.43
C ILE A 178 -8.07 12.17 -5.00
N ILE A 179 -7.06 11.44 -5.49
CA ILE A 179 -6.95 9.99 -5.33
C ILE A 179 -6.63 9.61 -3.88
N CYS A 180 -5.65 10.25 -3.23
CA CYS A 180 -5.22 9.84 -1.89
C CYS A 180 -6.34 9.95 -0.83
N PRO A 181 -7.10 11.07 -0.74
CA PRO A 181 -8.26 11.13 0.17
C PRO A 181 -9.35 10.13 -0.20
N LEU A 182 -9.64 9.99 -1.50
CA LEU A 182 -10.67 9.06 -1.97
C LEU A 182 -10.34 7.62 -1.56
N VAL A 183 -9.11 7.17 -1.80
CA VAL A 183 -8.64 5.83 -1.42
C VAL A 183 -8.72 5.63 0.09
N LEU A 184 -8.28 6.60 0.90
CA LEU A 184 -8.38 6.50 2.37
C LEU A 184 -9.81 6.37 2.90
N VAL A 185 -10.77 6.98 2.23
CA VAL A 185 -12.19 6.87 2.59
C VAL A 185 -12.78 5.54 2.10
N LEU A 186 -12.47 5.15 0.86
CA LEU A 186 -13.06 3.98 0.20
C LEU A 186 -12.45 2.64 0.64
N VAL A 187 -11.20 2.60 1.06
CA VAL A 187 -10.49 1.34 1.40
C VAL A 187 -11.10 0.60 2.60
N ASP A 188 -11.91 1.31 3.38
CA ASP A 188 -12.64 0.84 4.57
C ASP A 188 -14.16 1.03 4.42
N ALA A 189 -14.63 1.32 3.20
CA ALA A 189 -16.05 1.32 2.90
C ALA A 189 -16.58 -0.10 3.12
N PRO A 190 -17.56 -0.29 4.03
CA PRO A 190 -18.15 -1.60 4.21
C PRO A 190 -18.93 -1.94 2.95
N PHE A 191 -18.41 -2.85 2.12
CA PHE A 191 -19.13 -3.39 0.96
C PHE A 191 -20.37 -4.21 1.35
N ASN A 192 -20.57 -4.50 2.64
CA ASN A 192 -21.71 -5.28 3.13
C ASN A 192 -21.98 -5.09 4.64
N VAL A 193 -22.09 -3.85 5.11
CA VAL A 193 -22.75 -3.63 6.40
C VAL A 193 -24.23 -3.48 6.10
N ALA A 194 -24.97 -4.56 6.28
CA ALA A 194 -26.39 -4.47 6.57
C ALA A 194 -26.55 -3.34 7.58
N GLN A 195 -27.22 -2.27 7.18
CA GLN A 195 -27.38 -1.05 7.97
C GLN A 195 -27.88 -1.46 9.36
N ASP A 196 -27.02 -1.28 10.36
CA ASP A 196 -27.38 -1.55 11.74
C ASP A 196 -28.66 -0.77 12.08
N PRO A 197 -29.73 -1.42 12.55
CA PRO A 197 -31.04 -0.80 12.77
C PRO A 197 -31.04 0.27 13.89
N ILE A 198 -29.90 0.50 14.54
CA ILE A 198 -29.73 1.48 15.62
C ILE A 198 -29.86 2.92 15.11
N PHE A 199 -29.60 3.18 13.82
CA PHE A 199 -29.81 4.51 13.22
C PHE A 199 -31.27 4.80 12.80
N ARG A 200 -32.25 3.93 13.13
CA ARG A 200 -33.69 4.20 12.92
C ARG A 200 -34.37 4.96 14.07
N ARG A 201 -33.65 5.30 15.14
CA ARG A 201 -34.20 6.11 16.24
C ARG A 201 -33.20 7.17 16.67
N LYS A 202 -33.28 8.33 16.03
CA LYS A 202 -33.29 9.66 16.67
C LYS A 202 -33.66 10.69 15.63
#